data_AF-A0AAU8PYQ4-F1
#
_entry.id   AF-A0AAU8PYQ4-F1
#
_cell.length_a   1.000
_cell.length_b   1.000
_cell.length_c   1.000
_cell.angle_alpha   90.00
_cell.angle_beta   90.00
_cell.angle_gamma   90.00
#
_symmetry.space_group_name_H-M   'P 1'
#
loop_
_entity.id
_entity.type
_entity.pdbx_description
1 polymer ?
#
loop_
_entity_poly.entity_id
_entity_poly.type
_entity_poly.pdbx_seq_one_letter_code
_entity_poly.pdbx_strand_id
1 'polypeptide(L)'
;MYGERAISRENVERLTQLLISDEALRWIREFEAYRSGLANVDEHERPDKRTTIFVDAADLVWAWISEPGETGFRSYAQELIARELEQETAKTADCAELAALWSESQMAVLSQVVDQWEFNNPPFVGMVDGDGGVVRCF
;
A
#
# COMPACT_ATOMS: atom_id res chain seq x y z
N MET A 1 24.78 -15.86 5.36
CA MET A 1 24.20 -14.50 5.39
C MET A 1 24.06 -14.06 3.94
N TYR A 2 22.84 -14.11 3.39
CA TYR A 2 22.59 -13.45 2.11
C TYR A 2 22.55 -11.95 2.41
N GLY A 3 23.56 -11.21 1.96
CA GLY A 3 23.48 -9.77 1.99
C GLY A 3 22.30 -9.37 1.12
N GLU A 4 21.28 -8.73 1.71
CA GLU A 4 20.23 -8.09 0.95
C GLU A 4 20.91 -7.18 -0.07
N ARG A 5 20.71 -7.46 -1.36
CA ARG A 5 21.14 -6.54 -2.40
C ARG A 5 20.33 -5.28 -2.21
N ALA A 6 20.99 -4.22 -1.72
CA ALA A 6 20.41 -2.89 -1.70
C ALA A 6 19.94 -2.56 -3.12
N ILE A 7 18.66 -2.21 -3.23
CA ILE A 7 18.06 -1.88 -4.52
C ILE A 7 18.56 -0.50 -4.90
N SER A 8 18.79 -0.26 -6.20
CA SER A 8 19.21 1.07 -6.64
C SER A 8 18.11 2.08 -6.30
N ARG A 9 18.52 3.29 -5.87
CA ARG A 9 17.60 4.38 -5.56
C ARG A 9 16.62 4.66 -6.72
N GLU A 10 17.12 4.62 -7.95
CA GLU A 10 16.33 4.82 -9.16
C GLU A 10 15.20 3.78 -9.28
N ASN A 11 15.47 2.51 -8.96
CA ASN A 11 14.46 1.46 -9.03
C ASN A 11 13.41 1.60 -7.93
N VAL A 12 13.80 2.03 -6.73
CA VAL A 12 12.84 2.33 -5.65
C VAL A 12 11.97 3.53 -6.02
N GLU A 13 12.54 4.59 -6.61
CA GLU A 13 11.79 5.78 -7.07
C GLU A 13 10.77 5.41 -8.16
N ARG A 14 11.16 4.58 -9.14
CA ARG A 14 10.25 4.09 -10.19
C ARG A 14 9.10 3.26 -9.63
N LEU A 15 9.41 2.33 -8.71
CA LEU A 15 8.36 1.56 -8.04
C LEU A 15 7.42 2.48 -7.26
N THR A 16 7.97 3.47 -6.55
CA THR A 16 7.19 4.46 -5.81
C THR A 16 6.24 5.21 -6.74
N GLN A 17 6.72 5.63 -7.92
CA GLN A 17 5.87 6.27 -8.94
C GLN A 17 4.76 5.35 -9.45
N LEU A 18 5.07 4.08 -9.72
CA LEU A 18 4.08 3.10 -10.17
C LEU A 18 3.01 2.85 -9.10
N LEU A 19 3.41 2.75 -7.84
CA LEU A 19 2.50 2.56 -6.70
C LEU A 19 1.58 3.77 -6.46
N ILE A 20 1.96 4.96 -6.92
CA ILE A 20 1.12 6.16 -6.88
C ILE A 20 0.21 6.16 -8.11
N SER A 21 -0.91 5.44 -7.99
CA SER A 21 -1.94 5.31 -9.02
C SER A 21 -3.31 5.67 -8.44
N ASP A 22 -4.25 6.12 -9.28
CA ASP A 22 -5.65 6.34 -8.89
C ASP A 22 -6.29 5.06 -8.33
N GLU A 23 -5.75 3.89 -8.70
CA GLU A 23 -6.16 2.61 -8.16
C GLU A 23 -5.86 2.45 -6.65
N ALA A 24 -4.84 3.12 -6.13
CA ALA A 24 -4.54 3.10 -4.69
C ALA A 24 -5.74 3.59 -3.88
N LEU A 25 -6.47 4.61 -4.37
CA LEU A 25 -7.63 5.15 -3.68
C LEU A 25 -8.73 4.08 -3.52
N ARG A 26 -9.00 3.29 -4.56
CA ARG A 26 -9.97 2.17 -4.50
C ARG A 26 -9.59 1.19 -3.39
N TRP A 27 -8.33 0.77 -3.34
CA TRP A 27 -7.82 -0.15 -2.33
C TRP A 27 -7.90 0.41 -0.91
N ILE A 28 -7.56 1.68 -0.73
CA ILE A 28 -7.66 2.35 0.58
C ILE A 28 -9.12 2.40 1.05
N ARG A 29 -10.08 2.65 0.15
CA ARG A 29 -11.51 2.62 0.47
C ARG A 29 -12.02 1.22 0.79
N GLU A 30 -11.57 0.20 0.07
CA GLU A 30 -11.88 -1.20 0.38
C GLU A 30 -11.34 -1.60 1.76
N PHE A 31 -10.11 -1.17 2.09
CA PHE A 31 -9.53 -1.36 3.42
C PHE A 31 -10.30 -0.62 4.51
N GLU A 32 -10.68 0.64 4.28
CA GLU A 32 -11.49 1.44 5.21
C GLU A 32 -12.85 0.77 5.49
N ALA A 33 -13.51 0.26 4.45
CA ALA A 33 -14.78 -0.46 4.56
C ALA A 33 -14.61 -1.79 5.31
N TYR A 34 -13.55 -2.55 5.00
CA TYR A 34 -13.21 -3.78 5.71
C TYR A 34 -13.03 -3.53 7.21
N ARG A 35 -12.23 -2.51 7.58
CA ARG A 35 -11.94 -2.16 8.97
C ARG A 35 -13.18 -1.65 9.71
N SER A 36 -14.03 -0.87 9.04
CA SER A 36 -15.32 -0.44 9.57
C SER A 36 -16.26 -1.64 9.79
N GLY A 37 -16.24 -2.62 8.88
CA GLY A 37 -17.00 -3.87 8.99
C GLY A 37 -16.62 -4.73 10.20
N LEU A 38 -15.35 -4.69 10.63
CA LEU A 38 -14.89 -5.40 11.83
C LEU A 38 -15.55 -4.89 13.12
N ALA A 39 -16.04 -3.64 13.14
CA ALA A 39 -16.83 -3.11 14.25
C ALA A 39 -18.18 -3.83 14.42
N ASN A 40 -18.66 -4.55 13.40
CA ASN A 40 -19.92 -5.30 13.43
C ASN A 40 -19.74 -6.79 13.75
N VAL A 41 -18.50 -7.25 13.93
CA VAL A 41 -18.19 -8.62 14.33
C VAL A 41 -18.56 -8.82 15.81
N ASP A 42 -18.97 -10.05 16.15
CA ASP A 42 -19.34 -10.46 17.50
C ASP A 42 -18.24 -10.12 18.50
N GLU A 43 -18.63 -9.73 19.72
CA GLU A 43 -17.72 -9.16 20.74
C GLU A 43 -16.54 -10.09 21.11
N HIS A 44 -16.70 -11.41 20.89
CA HIS A 44 -15.68 -12.42 21.17
C HIS A 44 -14.62 -12.56 20.05
N GLU A 45 -14.90 -12.06 18.85
CA GLU A 45 -14.02 -12.09 17.68
C GLU A 45 -13.60 -10.68 17.24
N ARG A 46 -14.11 -9.64 17.92
CA ARG A 46 -13.85 -8.25 17.58
C ARG A 46 -12.40 -7.87 17.92
N PRO A 47 -11.59 -7.39 16.95
CA PRO A 47 -10.31 -6.77 17.26
C PRO A 47 -10.49 -5.50 18.10
N ASP A 48 -9.45 -5.05 18.81
CA ASP A 48 -9.52 -3.86 19.69
C ASP A 48 -10.23 -2.68 18.99
N LYS A 49 -11.06 -1.90 19.69
CA LYS A 49 -11.75 -0.73 19.10
C LYS A 49 -10.77 0.27 18.49
N ARG A 50 -9.56 0.39 19.04
CA ARG A 50 -8.46 1.21 18.49
C ARG A 50 -8.00 0.74 17.10
N THR A 51 -8.32 -0.49 16.72
CA THR A 51 -8.06 -1.05 15.40
C THR A 51 -9.24 -0.91 14.43
N THR A 52 -10.29 -0.11 14.71
CA THR A 52 -11.45 -0.01 13.77
C THR A 52 -11.84 1.41 13.37
N ILE A 53 -11.29 2.43 14.05
CA ILE A 53 -11.63 3.84 13.81
C ILE A 53 -10.37 4.59 13.44
N PHE A 54 -10.42 5.34 12.33
CA PHE A 54 -9.33 6.22 11.90
C PHE A 54 -9.62 7.67 12.29
N VAL A 55 -8.60 8.37 12.78
CA VAL A 55 -8.71 9.77 13.22
C VAL A 55 -8.71 10.72 12.03
N ASP A 56 -7.82 10.47 11.06
CA ASP A 56 -7.62 11.26 9.85
C ASP A 56 -7.08 10.40 8.69
N ALA A 57 -6.87 11.02 7.52
CA ALA A 57 -6.40 10.33 6.32
C ALA A 57 -4.99 9.74 6.49
N ALA A 58 -4.12 10.37 7.28
CA ALA A 58 -2.78 9.86 7.53
C ALA A 58 -2.84 8.57 8.36
N ASP A 59 -3.67 8.54 9.41
CA ASP A 59 -3.91 7.36 10.23
C ASP A 59 -4.45 6.18 9.40
N LEU A 60 -5.44 6.44 8.53
CA LEU A 60 -5.97 5.44 7.58
C LEU A 60 -4.87 4.89 6.65
N VAL A 61 -4.11 5.78 6.01
CA VAL A 61 -3.08 5.37 5.03
C VAL A 61 -1.95 4.61 5.72
N TRP A 62 -1.49 5.04 6.88
CA TRP A 62 -0.45 4.34 7.63
C TRP A 62 -0.92 2.97 8.14
N ALA A 63 -2.18 2.87 8.55
CA ALA A 63 -2.78 1.59 8.91
C ALA A 63 -2.86 0.64 7.71
N TRP A 64 -3.22 1.15 6.53
CA TRP A 64 -3.25 0.37 5.29
C TRP A 64 -1.85 -0.09 4.85
N ILE A 65 -0.84 0.78 4.97
CA ILE A 65 0.58 0.44 4.72
C ILE A 65 1.06 -0.66 5.66
N SER A 66 0.62 -0.62 6.93
CA SER A 66 1.03 -1.55 7.97
C SER A 66 0.21 -2.84 8.01
N GLU A 67 -0.88 -2.94 7.24
CA GLU A 67 -1.78 -4.09 7.24
C GLU A 67 -1.09 -5.31 6.59
N PRO A 68 -0.85 -6.41 7.33
CA PRO A 68 -0.18 -7.59 6.79
C PRO A 68 -1.09 -8.48 5.93
N GLY A 69 -2.40 -8.30 6.01
CA GLY A 69 -3.40 -9.11 5.31
C GLY A 69 -3.65 -8.75 3.85
N GLU A 70 -4.62 -9.44 3.25
CA GLU A 70 -4.96 -9.32 1.82
C GLU A 70 -5.51 -7.93 1.43
N THR A 71 -6.01 -7.15 2.40
CA THR A 71 -6.54 -5.80 2.19
C THR A 71 -5.48 -4.69 2.32
N GLY A 72 -4.24 -5.03 2.66
CA GLY A 72 -3.15 -4.09 2.89
C GLY A 72 -2.38 -3.66 1.64
N PHE A 73 -1.48 -2.69 1.83
CA PHE A 73 -0.65 -2.10 0.78
C PHE A 73 0.20 -3.12 0.01
N ARG A 74 0.67 -4.18 0.68
CA ARG A 74 1.47 -5.23 0.04
C ARG A 74 0.69 -5.96 -1.06
N SER A 75 -0.57 -6.26 -0.81
CA SER A 75 -1.44 -6.97 -1.76
C SER A 75 -1.78 -6.08 -2.95
N TYR A 76 -2.08 -4.81 -2.68
CA TYR A 76 -2.23 -3.78 -3.72
C TYR A 76 -1.00 -3.71 -4.63
N ALA A 77 0.19 -3.56 -4.04
CA ALA A 77 1.43 -3.45 -4.77
C ALA A 77 1.69 -4.69 -5.64
N GLN A 78 1.42 -5.89 -5.10
CA GLN A 78 1.57 -7.14 -5.84
C GLN A 78 0.58 -7.24 -7.02
N GLU A 79 -0.68 -6.87 -6.83
CA GLU A 79 -1.69 -6.91 -7.90
C GLU A 79 -1.38 -5.90 -9.00
N LEU A 80 -0.99 -4.67 -8.63
CA LEU A 80 -0.62 -3.65 -9.59
C LEU A 80 0.59 -4.07 -10.43
N ILE A 81 1.66 -4.58 -9.79
CA ILE A 81 2.85 -5.07 -10.50
C ILE A 81 2.50 -6.23 -11.43
N ALA A 82 1.67 -7.18 -10.98
CA ALA A 82 1.24 -8.30 -11.81
C ALA A 82 0.45 -7.82 -13.04
N ARG A 83 -0.46 -6.86 -12.87
CA ARG A 83 -1.23 -6.29 -13.98
C ARG A 83 -0.37 -5.53 -14.97
N GLU A 84 0.58 -4.73 -14.50
CA GLU A 84 1.51 -4.01 -15.36
C GLU A 84 2.40 -4.97 -16.16
N LEU A 85 2.70 -6.16 -15.63
CA LEU A 85 3.39 -7.22 -16.37
C LEU A 85 2.52 -7.90 -17.42
N GLU A 86 1.23 -8.10 -17.14
CA GLU A 86 0.27 -8.74 -18.05
C GLU A 86 -0.17 -7.85 -19.21
N GLN A 87 -0.24 -6.52 -19.00
CA GLN A 87 -0.83 -5.61 -19.98
C GLN A 87 0.02 -5.36 -21.24
N GLU A 88 1.23 -5.91 -21.37
CA GLU A 88 2.09 -5.89 -22.58
C GLU A 88 2.31 -4.52 -23.27
N THR A 89 1.86 -3.40 -22.69
CA THR A 89 1.90 -2.06 -23.32
C THR A 89 3.20 -1.30 -23.11
N ALA A 90 4.13 -1.83 -22.32
CA ALA A 90 5.51 -1.34 -22.32
C ALA A 90 6.49 -2.48 -22.08
N LYS A 91 7.04 -3.04 -23.16
CA LYS A 91 8.38 -3.62 -23.16
C LYS A 91 9.42 -2.51 -22.92
N THR A 92 9.31 -1.76 -21.84
CA THR A 92 10.46 -1.04 -21.30
C THR A 92 11.23 -2.05 -20.45
N ALA A 93 12.55 -2.09 -20.61
CA ALA A 93 13.42 -2.90 -19.76
C ALA A 93 13.14 -2.64 -18.26
N ASP A 94 12.61 -1.45 -17.97
CA ASP A 94 12.23 -0.95 -16.65
C ASP A 94 11.16 -1.80 -15.94
N CYS A 95 10.05 -2.21 -16.59
CA CYS A 95 9.02 -3.04 -15.93
C CYS A 95 9.52 -4.46 -15.61
N ALA A 96 10.33 -5.04 -16.51
CA ALA A 96 10.91 -6.36 -16.30
C ALA A 96 11.95 -6.37 -15.16
N GLU A 97 12.76 -5.32 -15.06
CA GLU A 97 13.71 -5.13 -13.96
C GLU A 97 12.97 -4.91 -12.62
N LEU A 98 11.90 -4.11 -12.62
CA LEU A 98 11.08 -3.87 -11.43
C LEU A 98 10.37 -5.15 -10.93
N ALA A 99 9.84 -5.97 -11.83
CA ALA A 99 9.25 -7.26 -11.47
C ALA A 99 10.29 -8.24 -10.93
N ALA A 100 11.50 -8.25 -11.51
CA ALA A 100 12.60 -9.05 -11.00
C ALA A 100 12.95 -8.64 -9.56
N LEU A 101 13.05 -7.34 -9.27
CA LEU A 101 13.32 -6.82 -7.93
C LEU A 101 12.22 -7.17 -6.92
N TRP A 102 10.96 -7.05 -7.32
CA TRP A 102 9.82 -7.46 -6.49
C TRP A 102 9.88 -8.96 -6.18
N SER A 103 10.29 -9.79 -7.16
CA SER A 103 10.45 -11.24 -6.97
C SER A 103 11.64 -11.63 -6.08
N GLU A 104 12.71 -10.81 -6.05
CA GLU A 104 13.89 -11.07 -5.23
C GLU A 104 13.61 -10.85 -3.73
N SER A 105 12.98 -9.74 -3.35
CA SER A 105 12.61 -9.47 -1.94
C SER A 105 11.54 -8.39 -1.78
N GLN A 106 10.26 -8.79 -1.83
CA GLN A 106 9.11 -7.89 -1.64
C GLN A 106 9.22 -7.03 -0.37
N MET A 107 9.65 -7.62 0.75
CA MET A 107 9.73 -6.91 2.03
C MET A 107 10.85 -5.87 2.06
N ALA A 108 12.02 -6.18 1.50
CA ALA A 108 13.11 -5.21 1.43
C ALA A 108 12.79 -4.05 0.47
N VAL A 109 12.08 -4.36 -0.62
CA VAL A 109 11.56 -3.36 -1.57
C VAL A 109 10.57 -2.43 -0.88
N LEU A 110 9.55 -2.99 -0.21
CA LEU A 110 8.52 -2.23 0.48
C LEU A 110 9.08 -1.39 1.62
N SER A 111 10.05 -1.92 2.39
CA SER A 111 10.73 -1.14 3.43
C SER A 111 11.39 0.11 2.83
N GLN A 112 12.13 -0.02 1.73
CA GLN A 112 12.79 1.13 1.09
C GLN A 112 11.80 2.13 0.49
N VAL A 113 10.63 1.68 0.03
CA VAL A 113 9.55 2.57 -0.42
C VAL A 113 8.98 3.35 0.77
N VAL A 114 8.67 2.64 1.86
CA VAL A 114 8.11 3.23 3.08
C VAL A 114 9.10 4.18 3.77
N ASP A 115 10.41 3.87 3.75
CA ASP A 115 11.46 4.70 4.33
C ASP A 115 11.52 6.09 3.68
N GLN A 116 11.11 6.24 2.41
CA GLN A 116 11.00 7.55 1.76
C GLN A 116 9.91 8.44 2.38
N TRP A 117 8.98 7.85 3.12
CA TRP A 117 7.86 8.51 3.79
C TRP A 117 8.07 8.62 5.31
N GLU A 118 9.26 8.29 5.83
CA GLU A 118 9.54 8.39 7.27
C GLU A 118 9.30 9.81 7.81
N PHE A 119 9.62 10.83 7.02
CA PHE A 119 9.54 12.25 7.42
C PHE A 119 8.41 13.03 6.73
N ASN A 120 7.61 12.37 5.88
CA ASN A 120 6.54 13.01 5.11
C ASN A 120 5.32 12.11 5.03
N ASN A 121 4.13 12.69 4.98
CA ASN A 121 2.94 11.88 4.71
C ASN A 121 3.09 11.14 3.37
N PRO A 122 2.70 9.86 3.30
CA PRO A 122 2.66 9.14 2.04
C PRO A 122 1.79 9.91 1.03
N PRO A 123 2.13 9.88 -0.27
CA PRO A 123 1.40 10.62 -1.30
C PRO A 123 -0.09 10.28 -1.37
N PHE A 124 -0.47 9.09 -0.89
CA PHE A 124 -1.85 8.63 -0.79
C PHE A 124 -2.71 9.45 0.18
N VAL A 125 -2.11 10.11 1.18
CA VAL A 125 -2.87 10.94 2.13
C VAL A 125 -3.59 12.08 1.38
N GLY A 126 -2.89 12.73 0.44
CA GLY A 126 -3.50 13.77 -0.38
C GLY A 126 -4.61 13.25 -1.30
N MET A 127 -4.53 11.99 -1.74
CA MET A 127 -5.58 11.35 -2.54
C MET A 127 -6.85 11.14 -1.71
N VAL A 128 -6.70 10.63 -0.48
CA VAL A 128 -7.83 10.43 0.44
C VAL A 128 -8.46 11.75 0.85
N ASP A 129 -7.65 12.77 1.17
CA ASP A 129 -8.16 14.11 1.50
C ASP A 129 -8.92 14.75 0.33
N GLY A 130 -8.40 14.59 -0.90
CA GLY A 130 -9.06 15.03 -2.13
C GLY A 130 -10.39 14.32 -2.41
N ASP A 131 -10.54 13.08 -1.92
CA ASP A 131 -11.75 12.26 -2.01
C ASP A 131 -12.68 12.43 -0.79
N GLY A 132 -12.52 13.52 -0.01
CA GLY A 132 -13.42 13.86 1.09
C GLY A 132 -13.00 13.34 2.47
N GLY A 133 -11.80 12.78 2.60
CA GLY A 133 -11.23 12.33 3.87
C GLY A 133 -11.79 11.00 4.38
N VAL A 134 -11.60 10.72 5.67
CA VAL A 134 -12.08 9.49 6.33
C VAL A 134 -13.61 9.50 6.47
N VAL A 135 -14.25 8.41 6.06
CA VAL A 135 -15.68 8.19 6.19
C VAL A 135 -15.98 7.67 7.60
N ARG A 136 -16.61 8.52 8.42
CA ARG A 136 -17.06 8.14 9.76
C ARG A 136 -18.35 7.34 9.67
N CYS A 137 -18.25 6.01 9.78
CA CYS A 137 -19.41 5.16 10.03
C CYS A 137 -19.85 5.34 11.49
N PHE A 138 -21.05 5.88 11.71
CA PHE A 138 -21.72 5.94 13.02
C PHE A 138 -22.71 4.80 13.18
#